data_AF-A0A7S1GFV9-F1
#
_entry.id   AF-A0A7S1GFV9-F1
#
_cell.length_a   1.000
_cell.length_b   1.000
_cell.length_c   1.000
_cell.angle_alpha   90.00
_cell.angle_beta   90.00
_cell.angle_gamma   90.00
#
_symmetry.space_group_name_H-M   'P 1'
#
loop_
_entity.id
_entity.type
_entity.pdbx_description
1 polymer ?
#
loop_
_entity_poly.entity_id
_entity_poly.type
_entity_poly.pdbx_seq_one_letter_code
_entity_poly.pdbx_strand_id
1 'polypeptide(L)'
;RGGGALPLPYEARGNTTIHSLGVIDDRASFHSKTLIFPVGFHSSRSYFDYTCDDWGTDDAGPKCRYDSEIRATDAGKCEFVVTCRSDADNPCVAPSASAAWKMVLQRWNENLERLGRETKSTAISGPEYYGLVAMTPVLEAQPDVLTKCPKFEFTSMRAARAKRVMRKKGDAGSQSAKAKTPRAKKEKKKETTSAVKRRRKRADSSDEDSESEVEVTDSSDDEDEDEVKAKRAKVEVESDASSSSSSSSSSDDDGSDDGSDDDEGASATGGGSDDADMEDSEGAGAGAGA
;
A
#
# COMPACT_ATOMS: atom_id res chain seq x y z
N ARG A 1 25.91 -22.58 0.37
CA ARG A 1 25.45 -21.68 1.46
C ARG A 1 24.06 -22.16 1.83
N GLY A 2 23.87 -22.75 3.01
CA GLY A 2 22.54 -23.19 3.45
C GLY A 2 21.64 -21.97 3.59
N GLY A 3 20.60 -21.90 2.77
CA GLY A 3 19.54 -20.89 2.93
C GLY A 3 18.77 -21.23 4.19
N GLY A 4 19.13 -20.60 5.30
CA GLY A 4 18.32 -20.70 6.52
C GLY A 4 16.94 -20.14 6.22
N ALA A 5 15.90 -20.93 6.48
CA ALA A 5 14.53 -20.45 6.43
C ALA A 5 14.39 -19.23 7.35
N LEU A 6 13.79 -18.15 6.84
CA LEU A 6 13.47 -16.98 7.67
C LEU A 6 12.55 -17.45 8.80
N PRO A 7 12.90 -17.25 10.09
CA PRO A 7 11.99 -17.62 11.16
C PRO A 7 10.74 -16.75 11.07
N LEU A 8 9.57 -17.41 11.09
CA LEU A 8 8.26 -16.75 11.11
C LEU A 8 7.64 -16.92 12.51
N PRO A 9 6.89 -15.92 13.01
CA PRO A 9 6.59 -14.65 12.34
C PRO A 9 7.81 -13.71 12.26
N TYR A 10 7.89 -12.93 11.18
CA TYR A 10 8.96 -11.95 10.95
C TYR A 10 8.42 -10.52 11.02
N GLU A 11 9.01 -9.68 11.87
CA GLU A 11 8.67 -8.27 11.98
C GLU A 11 9.38 -7.45 10.88
N ALA A 12 8.61 -7.05 9.87
CA ALA A 12 9.04 -6.13 8.84
C ALA A 12 8.88 -4.67 9.29
N ARG A 13 9.48 -3.75 8.54
CA ARG A 13 9.34 -2.30 8.82
C ARG A 13 7.89 -1.86 8.73
N GLY A 14 7.56 -0.81 9.49
CA GLY A 14 6.26 -0.16 9.44
C GLY A 14 5.14 -0.95 10.13
N ASN A 15 5.43 -1.67 11.21
CA ASN A 15 4.44 -2.41 12.00
C ASN A 15 3.73 -3.52 11.21
N THR A 16 4.43 -4.12 10.23
CA THR A 16 3.97 -5.32 9.54
C THR A 16 4.65 -6.55 10.11
N THR A 17 3.87 -7.56 10.47
CA THR A 17 4.34 -8.89 10.84
C THR A 17 4.00 -9.87 9.72
N ILE A 18 4.98 -10.56 9.17
CA ILE A 18 4.81 -11.62 8.17
C ILE A 18 4.62 -12.94 8.89
N HIS A 19 3.54 -13.65 8.60
CA HIS A 19 3.18 -14.94 9.23
C HIS A 19 3.45 -16.12 8.31
N SER A 20 3.25 -15.95 7.00
CA SER A 20 3.49 -16.97 5.98
C SER A 20 4.03 -16.34 4.71
N LEU A 21 5.03 -16.97 4.09
CA LEU A 21 5.54 -16.56 2.78
C LEU A 21 4.71 -17.09 1.61
N GLY A 22 3.84 -18.09 1.83
CA GLY A 22 3.06 -18.73 0.78
C GLY A 22 3.90 -19.58 -0.18
N VAL A 23 3.30 -19.92 -1.32
CA VAL A 23 3.87 -20.76 -2.38
C VAL A 23 3.94 -19.99 -3.69
N ILE A 24 5.07 -20.09 -4.39
CA ILE A 24 5.27 -19.45 -5.68
C ILE A 24 4.45 -20.16 -6.75
N ASP A 25 3.69 -19.37 -7.48
CA ASP A 25 2.81 -19.77 -8.56
C ASP A 25 3.39 -19.35 -9.92
N ASP A 26 3.14 -20.16 -10.95
CA ASP A 26 3.67 -19.95 -12.31
C ASP A 26 2.76 -19.09 -13.20
N ARG A 27 1.52 -18.85 -12.78
CA ARG A 27 0.57 -18.04 -13.55
C ARG A 27 1.01 -16.57 -13.57
N ALA A 28 0.80 -15.94 -14.72
CA ALA A 28 1.28 -14.59 -15.00
C ALA A 28 0.69 -13.50 -14.09
N SER A 29 -0.43 -13.74 -13.41
CA SER A 29 -1.03 -12.80 -12.47
C SER A 29 -0.32 -12.76 -11.10
N PHE A 30 0.51 -13.76 -10.78
CA PHE A 30 1.16 -13.89 -9.47
C PHE A 30 2.59 -13.35 -9.44
N HIS A 31 3.01 -12.66 -10.50
CA HIS A 31 4.28 -11.96 -10.49
C HIS A 31 4.24 -10.76 -11.45
N SER A 32 4.94 -9.71 -11.06
CA SER A 32 5.23 -8.58 -11.92
C SER A 32 6.72 -8.58 -12.28
N LYS A 33 7.13 -7.52 -12.98
CA LYS A 33 8.55 -7.27 -13.26
C LYS A 33 9.38 -7.09 -11.98
N THR A 34 8.76 -6.64 -10.90
CA THR A 34 9.46 -6.14 -9.70
C THR A 34 9.10 -6.88 -8.42
N LEU A 35 7.97 -7.60 -8.41
CA LEU A 35 7.41 -8.26 -7.23
C LEU A 35 6.89 -9.66 -7.58
N ILE A 36 6.85 -10.53 -6.58
CA ILE A 36 6.28 -11.87 -6.63
C ILE A 36 5.13 -11.90 -5.62
N PHE A 37 4.04 -12.56 -5.97
CA PHE A 37 2.81 -12.65 -5.18
C PHE A 37 2.53 -14.12 -4.86
N PRO A 38 3.10 -14.68 -3.77
CA PRO A 38 2.91 -16.09 -3.46
C PRO A 38 1.48 -16.36 -2.98
N VAL A 39 0.88 -17.47 -3.41
CA VAL A 39 -0.43 -17.92 -2.91
C VAL A 39 -0.28 -18.36 -1.46
N GLY A 40 -1.17 -17.90 -0.58
CA GLY A 40 -1.10 -18.17 0.86
C GLY A 40 -0.06 -17.33 1.59
N PHE A 41 0.48 -16.27 0.96
CA PHE A 41 1.20 -15.22 1.67
C PHE A 41 0.26 -14.59 2.68
N HIS A 42 0.71 -14.45 3.93
CA HIS A 42 -0.08 -13.87 5.01
C HIS A 42 0.80 -12.93 5.84
N SER A 43 0.31 -11.71 6.02
CA SER A 43 0.90 -10.72 6.91
C SER A 43 -0.18 -10.02 7.70
N SER A 44 0.23 -9.27 8.71
CA SER A 44 -0.67 -8.42 9.46
C SER A 44 -0.03 -7.09 9.77
N ARG A 45 -0.83 -6.03 9.86
CA ARG A 45 -0.37 -4.66 10.10
C ARG A 45 -1.33 -3.95 11.04
N SER A 46 -0.79 -3.14 11.95
CA SER A 46 -1.63 -2.22 12.72
C SER A 46 -1.88 -0.93 11.92
N TYR A 47 -3.14 -0.54 11.79
CA TYR A 47 -3.58 0.69 11.13
C TYR A 47 -4.84 1.23 11.82
N PHE A 48 -5.33 2.41 11.40
CA PHE A 48 -6.53 3.02 11.99
C PHE A 48 -7.75 2.11 11.82
N ASP A 49 -8.57 2.02 12.87
CA ASP A 49 -9.81 1.25 12.83
C ASP A 49 -10.92 2.08 12.20
N TYR A 50 -11.44 1.66 11.04
CA TYR A 50 -12.53 2.36 10.37
C TYR A 50 -13.90 2.03 10.98
N THR A 51 -14.00 1.02 11.86
CA THR A 51 -15.27 0.59 12.45
C THR A 51 -15.55 1.26 13.79
N CYS A 52 -14.56 1.98 14.33
CA CYS A 52 -14.66 2.56 15.66
C CYS A 52 -15.11 4.02 15.57
N ASP A 53 -16.23 4.29 16.22
CA ASP A 53 -16.83 5.63 16.35
C ASP A 53 -16.20 6.42 17.50
N ASP A 54 -15.68 5.69 18.50
CA ASP A 54 -15.05 6.26 19.67
C ASP A 54 -13.58 6.59 19.37
N TRP A 55 -13.34 7.80 18.89
CA TRP A 55 -11.99 8.31 18.62
C TRP A 55 -11.31 8.86 19.89
N GLY A 56 -12.04 8.95 21.02
CA GLY A 56 -11.60 9.68 22.21
C GLY A 56 -11.21 11.13 21.93
N THR A 57 -10.44 11.71 22.85
CA THR A 57 -9.81 13.04 22.74
C THR A 57 -8.50 13.04 21.95
N ASP A 58 -7.95 11.87 21.62
CA ASP A 58 -6.67 11.76 20.91
C ASP A 58 -6.88 11.76 19.39
N ASP A 59 -6.28 12.73 18.69
CA ASP A 59 -6.35 12.85 17.22
C ASP A 59 -5.83 11.61 16.47
N ALA A 60 -5.05 10.77 17.15
CA ALA A 60 -4.52 9.53 16.63
C ALA A 60 -5.60 8.46 16.44
N GLY A 61 -6.62 8.41 17.30
CA GLY A 61 -7.69 7.43 17.20
C GLY A 61 -7.33 5.97 17.43
N PRO A 62 -8.36 5.11 17.51
CA PRO A 62 -8.25 3.68 17.66
C PRO A 62 -7.52 3.05 16.47
N LYS A 63 -6.69 2.05 16.80
CA LYS A 63 -6.00 1.22 15.83
C LYS A 63 -6.47 -0.22 15.99
N CYS A 64 -6.69 -0.87 14.87
CA CYS A 64 -6.93 -2.30 14.82
C CYS A 64 -5.82 -3.00 14.03
N ARG A 65 -5.88 -4.32 14.01
CA ARG A 65 -4.97 -5.15 13.22
C ARG A 65 -5.69 -5.58 11.95
N TYR A 66 -5.00 -5.44 10.83
CA TYR A 66 -5.43 -5.88 9.52
C TYR A 66 -4.64 -7.11 9.14
N ASP A 67 -5.31 -8.17 8.69
CA ASP A 67 -4.67 -9.34 8.09
C ASP A 67 -4.70 -9.17 6.56
N SER A 68 -3.55 -9.35 5.92
CA SER A 68 -3.35 -9.22 4.47
C SER A 68 -2.97 -10.58 3.90
N GLU A 69 -3.72 -11.03 2.90
CA GLU A 69 -3.55 -12.34 2.28
C GLU A 69 -3.51 -12.24 0.76
N ILE A 70 -2.75 -13.15 0.14
CA ILE A 70 -2.73 -13.33 -1.32
C ILE A 70 -3.34 -14.69 -1.64
N ARG A 71 -4.41 -14.69 -2.42
CA ARG A 71 -5.17 -15.89 -2.78
C ARG A 71 -5.27 -16.03 -4.30
N ALA A 72 -5.64 -17.24 -4.73
CA ALA A 72 -6.02 -17.49 -6.11
C ALA A 72 -7.53 -17.55 -6.19
N THR A 73 -8.12 -16.82 -7.14
CA THR A 73 -9.54 -16.95 -7.46
C THR A 73 -9.81 -18.28 -8.16
N ASP A 74 -11.08 -18.67 -8.26
CA ASP A 74 -11.50 -19.87 -9.03
C ASP A 74 -11.11 -19.78 -10.52
N ALA A 75 -11.10 -18.55 -11.06
CA ALA A 75 -10.61 -18.26 -12.41
C ALA A 75 -9.07 -18.26 -12.52
N GLY A 76 -8.38 -18.57 -11.43
CA GLY A 76 -6.93 -18.66 -11.34
C GLY A 76 -6.19 -17.33 -11.39
N LYS A 77 -6.85 -16.22 -11.05
CA LYS A 77 -6.23 -14.89 -10.98
C LYS A 77 -5.72 -14.62 -9.56
N CYS A 78 -4.72 -13.76 -9.46
CA CYS A 78 -4.21 -13.28 -8.16
C CYS A 78 -5.21 -12.31 -7.55
N GLU A 79 -5.51 -12.51 -6.27
CA GLU A 79 -6.41 -11.68 -5.48
C GLU A 79 -5.74 -11.26 -4.18
N PHE A 80 -5.89 -9.99 -3.85
CA PHE A 80 -5.33 -9.36 -2.66
C PHE A 80 -6.46 -9.07 -1.70
N VAL A 81 -6.39 -9.66 -0.51
CA VAL A 81 -7.42 -9.57 0.51
C VAL A 81 -6.85 -8.86 1.73
N VAL A 82 -7.51 -7.79 2.19
CA VAL A 82 -7.20 -7.12 3.46
C VAL A 82 -8.42 -7.19 4.35
N THR A 83 -8.30 -7.86 5.49
CA THR A 83 -9.38 -8.04 6.46
C THR A 83 -9.09 -7.22 7.71
N CYS A 84 -10.01 -6.34 8.08
CA CYS A 84 -9.97 -5.68 9.38
C CYS A 84 -10.38 -6.68 10.45
N ARG A 85 -9.61 -6.84 11.55
CA ARG A 85 -10.04 -7.77 12.62
C ARG A 85 -11.30 -7.32 13.35
N SER A 86 -11.59 -6.02 13.36
CA SER A 86 -12.81 -5.47 13.93
C SER A 86 -14.03 -5.66 13.01
N ASP A 87 -13.81 -5.96 11.73
CA ASP A 87 -14.85 -6.18 10.70
C ASP A 87 -14.40 -7.30 9.75
N ALA A 88 -14.43 -8.52 10.28
CA ALA A 88 -13.92 -9.71 9.59
C ALA A 88 -14.82 -10.18 8.44
N ASP A 89 -16.11 -9.83 8.48
CA ASP A 89 -17.13 -10.26 7.51
C ASP A 89 -17.10 -9.43 6.23
N ASN A 90 -16.48 -8.25 6.25
CA ASN A 90 -16.38 -7.36 5.10
C ASN A 90 -14.92 -7.17 4.64
N PRO A 91 -14.23 -8.19 4.11
CA PRO A 91 -12.86 -8.03 3.63
C PRO A 91 -12.78 -7.06 2.42
N CYS A 92 -11.68 -6.32 2.32
CA CYS A 92 -11.33 -5.54 1.13
C CYS A 92 -10.61 -6.45 0.13
N VAL A 93 -11.28 -6.79 -0.97
CA VAL A 93 -10.81 -7.72 -1.99
C VAL A 93 -10.54 -6.98 -3.30
N ALA A 94 -9.34 -7.11 -3.85
CA ALA A 94 -8.96 -6.37 -5.06
C ALA A 94 -7.91 -7.10 -5.92
N PRO A 95 -7.75 -6.73 -7.21
CA PRO A 95 -6.75 -7.34 -8.10
C PRO A 95 -5.31 -6.88 -7.85
N SER A 96 -5.09 -5.90 -6.96
CA SER A 96 -3.75 -5.44 -6.59
C SER A 96 -3.66 -5.06 -5.11
N ALA A 97 -2.46 -5.17 -4.53
CA ALA A 97 -2.20 -4.78 -3.15
C ALA A 97 -2.57 -3.31 -2.87
N SER A 98 -2.28 -2.41 -3.81
CA SER A 98 -2.61 -0.98 -3.67
C SER A 98 -4.11 -0.74 -3.72
N ALA A 99 -4.84 -1.44 -4.60
CA ALA A 99 -6.30 -1.33 -4.67
C ALA A 99 -6.96 -1.82 -3.37
N ALA A 100 -6.51 -2.95 -2.80
CA ALA A 100 -7.08 -3.49 -1.56
C ALA A 100 -6.89 -2.52 -0.38
N TRP A 101 -5.69 -1.92 -0.24
CA TRP A 101 -5.45 -0.90 0.80
C TRP A 101 -6.14 0.44 0.52
N LYS A 102 -6.36 0.80 -0.75
CA LYS A 102 -7.16 1.98 -1.12
C LYS A 102 -8.61 1.83 -0.63
N MET A 103 -9.20 0.63 -0.70
CA MET A 103 -10.53 0.38 -0.14
C MET A 103 -10.58 0.56 1.39
N VAL A 104 -9.53 0.13 2.11
CA VAL A 104 -9.42 0.38 3.56
C VAL A 104 -9.36 1.88 3.87
N LEU A 105 -8.55 2.64 3.13
CA LEU A 105 -8.47 4.09 3.24
C LEU A 105 -9.81 4.77 2.96
N GLN A 106 -10.52 4.30 1.93
CA GLN A 106 -11.82 4.83 1.57
C GLN A 106 -12.81 4.66 2.72
N ARG A 107 -12.93 3.45 3.29
CA ARG A 107 -13.78 3.19 4.46
C ARG A 107 -13.40 4.04 5.67
N TRP A 108 -12.10 4.22 5.89
CA TRP A 108 -11.63 5.09 6.97
C TRP A 108 -12.01 6.56 6.74
N ASN A 109 -11.88 7.08 5.53
CA ASN A 109 -12.28 8.45 5.20
C ASN A 109 -13.80 8.65 5.26
N GLU A 110 -14.59 7.68 4.80
CA GLU A 110 -16.06 7.67 4.94
C GLU A 110 -16.47 7.72 6.42
N ASN A 111 -15.75 6.97 7.29
CA ASN A 111 -15.99 7.03 8.73
C ASN A 111 -15.64 8.40 9.32
N LEU A 112 -14.52 9.00 8.91
CA LEU A 112 -14.13 10.34 9.35
C LEU A 112 -15.16 11.39 8.93
N GLU A 113 -15.64 11.33 7.68
CA GLU A 113 -16.66 12.24 7.16
C GLU A 113 -17.97 12.11 7.94
N ARG A 114 -18.42 10.87 8.21
CA ARG A 114 -19.61 10.62 9.04
C ARG A 114 -19.49 11.18 10.45
N LEU A 115 -18.29 11.16 11.03
CA LEU A 115 -17.98 11.75 12.33
C LEU A 115 -17.74 13.28 12.28
N GLY A 116 -17.90 13.91 11.12
CA GLY A 116 -17.67 15.35 10.93
C GLY A 116 -16.19 15.76 11.02
N ARG A 117 -15.27 14.83 10.76
CA ARG A 117 -13.82 15.05 10.79
C ARG A 117 -13.25 15.20 9.38
N GLU A 118 -12.09 15.84 9.29
CA GLU A 118 -11.39 16.03 8.02
C GLU A 118 -10.84 14.70 7.47
N THR A 119 -11.15 14.42 6.20
CA THR A 119 -10.62 13.25 5.48
C THR A 119 -9.12 13.36 5.27
N LYS A 120 -8.40 12.25 5.36
CA LYS A 120 -6.95 12.24 5.22
C LYS A 120 -6.55 11.62 3.88
N SER A 121 -5.83 12.39 3.07
CA SER A 121 -5.18 11.88 1.86
C SER A 121 -3.76 11.43 2.22
N THR A 122 -3.54 10.12 2.31
CA THR A 122 -2.21 9.55 2.54
C THR A 122 -1.79 8.72 1.34
N ALA A 123 -0.61 9.00 0.80
CA ALA A 123 0.00 8.15 -0.21
C ALA A 123 0.38 6.79 0.42
N ILE A 124 -0.30 5.72 0.03
CA ILE A 124 -0.03 4.36 0.48
C ILE A 124 0.62 3.54 -0.64
N SER A 125 1.75 2.91 -0.31
CA SER A 125 2.32 1.83 -1.11
C SER A 125 1.74 0.49 -0.66
N GLY A 126 0.74 -0.03 -1.38
CA GLY A 126 0.12 -1.32 -1.07
C GLY A 126 1.11 -2.47 -0.88
N PRO A 127 2.11 -2.66 -1.77
CA PRO A 127 3.12 -3.70 -1.60
C PRO A 127 3.97 -3.55 -0.33
N GLU A 128 4.21 -2.32 0.13
CA GLU A 128 4.88 -2.07 1.40
C GLU A 128 3.97 -2.42 2.58
N TYR A 129 2.67 -2.13 2.48
CA TYR A 129 1.72 -2.42 3.54
C TYR A 129 1.51 -3.91 3.75
N TYR A 130 1.50 -4.69 2.67
CA TYR A 130 1.54 -6.15 2.71
C TYR A 130 2.89 -6.69 3.22
N GLY A 131 3.97 -5.90 3.14
CA GLY A 131 5.34 -6.32 3.48
C GLY A 131 6.07 -7.10 2.37
N LEU A 132 5.53 -7.12 1.15
CA LEU A 132 6.12 -7.79 -0.02
C LEU A 132 7.48 -7.19 -0.40
N VAL A 133 7.62 -5.87 -0.27
CA VAL A 133 8.89 -5.16 -0.54
C VAL A 133 9.98 -5.65 0.41
N ALA A 134 9.66 -5.81 1.70
CA ALA A 134 10.60 -6.31 2.69
C ALA A 134 10.99 -7.78 2.43
N MET A 135 10.05 -8.59 1.94
CA MET A 135 10.25 -10.02 1.66
C MET A 135 10.85 -10.30 0.28
N THR A 136 11.02 -9.30 -0.57
CA THR A 136 11.56 -9.48 -1.93
C THR A 136 12.87 -10.27 -1.95
N PRO A 137 13.91 -9.98 -1.12
CA PRO A 137 15.15 -10.77 -1.14
C PRO A 137 14.97 -12.24 -0.74
N VAL A 138 13.99 -12.53 0.13
CA VAL A 138 13.70 -13.88 0.63
C VAL A 138 12.92 -14.67 -0.43
N LEU A 139 11.96 -14.02 -1.10
CA LEU A 139 11.23 -14.59 -2.22
C LEU A 139 12.17 -14.84 -3.41
N GLU A 140 13.04 -13.90 -3.75
CA GLU A 140 14.06 -14.04 -4.81
C GLU A 140 15.02 -15.21 -4.58
N ALA A 141 15.26 -15.60 -3.33
CA ALA A 141 16.17 -16.70 -3.00
C ALA A 141 15.53 -18.09 -3.18
N GLN A 142 14.23 -18.17 -3.42
CA GLN A 142 13.54 -19.44 -3.63
C GLN A 142 13.88 -20.04 -5.01
N PRO A 143 14.14 -21.36 -5.09
CA PRO A 143 14.54 -22.01 -6.34
C PRO A 143 13.46 -21.93 -7.43
N ASP A 144 12.19 -21.90 -7.03
CA ASP A 144 11.03 -21.89 -7.93
C ASP A 144 10.88 -20.58 -8.71
N VAL A 145 11.44 -19.46 -8.23
CA VAL A 145 11.28 -18.15 -8.90
C VAL A 145 11.82 -18.18 -10.33
N LEU A 146 12.97 -18.84 -10.52
CA LEU A 146 13.64 -18.84 -11.81
C LEU A 146 12.83 -19.59 -12.88
N THR A 147 12.05 -20.59 -12.48
CA THR A 147 11.26 -21.42 -13.40
C THR A 147 9.83 -20.92 -13.55
N LYS A 148 9.21 -20.44 -12.46
CA LYS A 148 7.79 -20.07 -12.41
C LYS A 148 7.53 -18.60 -12.74
N CYS A 149 8.49 -17.71 -12.57
CA CYS A 149 8.27 -16.27 -12.72
C CYS A 149 9.10 -15.67 -13.89
N PRO A 150 8.77 -15.98 -15.16
CA PRO A 150 9.59 -15.57 -16.31
C PRO A 150 9.67 -14.06 -16.53
N LYS A 151 8.67 -13.28 -16.08
CA LYS A 151 8.67 -11.82 -16.23
C LYS A 151 9.42 -11.10 -15.10
N PHE A 152 9.75 -11.81 -14.03
CA PHE A 152 10.33 -11.21 -12.83
C PHE A 152 11.80 -10.86 -13.03
N GLU A 153 12.18 -9.60 -12.75
CA GLU A 153 13.57 -9.15 -12.78
C GLU A 153 14.14 -9.08 -11.36
N PHE A 154 15.09 -9.98 -11.07
CA PHE A 154 15.88 -9.97 -9.83
C PHE A 154 16.43 -8.58 -9.50
N THR A 155 16.42 -8.23 -8.22
CA THR A 155 16.90 -6.94 -7.71
C THR A 155 18.34 -6.65 -8.15
N SER A 156 19.20 -7.67 -8.23
CA SER A 156 20.57 -7.56 -8.72
C SER A 156 20.64 -7.11 -10.19
N MET A 157 19.76 -7.62 -11.05
CA MET A 157 19.68 -7.25 -12.48
C MET A 157 19.15 -5.82 -12.64
N ARG A 158 18.10 -5.46 -11.90
CA ARG A 158 17.55 -4.10 -11.88
C ARG A 158 18.61 -3.08 -11.44
N ALA A 159 19.36 -3.38 -10.38
CA ALA A 159 20.44 -2.53 -9.90
C ALA A 159 21.59 -2.38 -10.93
N ALA A 160 21.96 -3.45 -11.63
CA ALA A 160 22.98 -3.40 -12.69
C ALA A 160 22.52 -2.52 -13.87
N ARG A 161 21.24 -2.61 -14.26
CA ARG A 161 20.64 -1.78 -15.31
C ARG A 161 20.66 -0.29 -14.92
N ALA A 162 20.25 0.05 -13.70
CA ALA A 162 20.26 1.43 -13.20
C ALA A 162 21.67 2.06 -13.25
N LYS A 163 22.70 1.30 -12.87
CA LYS A 163 24.10 1.76 -12.94
C LYS A 163 24.56 2.06 -14.37
N ARG A 164 24.12 1.27 -15.36
CA ARG A 164 24.46 1.50 -16.78
C ARG A 164 23.82 2.78 -17.32
N VAL A 165 22.58 3.06 -16.94
CA VAL A 165 21.87 4.29 -17.34
C VAL A 165 22.59 5.52 -16.78
N MET A 166 22.99 5.50 -15.51
CA MET A 166 23.71 6.62 -14.87
C MET A 166 25.07 6.89 -15.51
N ARG A 167 25.84 5.85 -15.87
CA ARG A 167 27.15 6.01 -16.55
C ARG A 167 27.00 6.64 -17.93
N LYS A 168 25.94 6.29 -18.67
CA LYS A 168 25.68 6.87 -20.00
C LYS A 168 25.28 8.35 -19.93
N LYS A 169 24.61 8.77 -18.86
CA LYS A 169 24.20 10.18 -18.67
C LYS A 169 25.38 11.07 -18.20
N GLY A 170 26.36 10.51 -17.50
CA GLY A 170 27.55 11.25 -17.04
C GLY A 170 28.62 11.50 -18.12
N ASP A 171 28.70 10.64 -19.14
CA ASP A 171 29.73 10.75 -20.19
C ASP A 171 29.35 11.73 -21.33
N ALA A 172 28.04 11.94 -21.55
CA ALA A 172 27.54 12.87 -22.57
C ALA A 172 27.70 14.36 -22.21
N GLY A 173 28.15 14.69 -20.99
CA GLY A 173 28.37 16.07 -20.53
C GLY A 173 29.82 16.57 -20.58
N SER A 174 30.79 15.71 -20.93
CA SER A 174 32.23 16.03 -20.83
C SER A 174 32.93 16.08 -22.20
N GLN A 175 32.31 16.74 -23.18
CA GLN A 175 32.95 17.09 -24.45
C GLN A 175 32.73 18.56 -24.81
N SER A 176 33.07 19.47 -23.89
CA SER A 176 33.34 20.88 -24.23
C SER A 176 34.29 21.52 -23.21
N ALA A 177 35.52 21.03 -23.15
CA ALA A 177 36.64 21.79 -22.60
C ALA A 177 37.77 21.76 -23.63
N LYS A 178 37.65 22.66 -24.60
CA LYS A 178 38.61 22.91 -25.67
C LYS A 178 39.95 23.26 -25.03
N ALA A 179 40.93 22.38 -25.22
CA ALA A 179 42.32 22.61 -24.88
C ALA A 179 42.81 23.92 -25.52
N LYS A 180 43.11 24.94 -24.70
CA LYS A 180 43.97 26.06 -25.06
C LYS A 180 45.30 25.88 -24.34
N THR A 181 46.34 25.76 -25.14
CA THR A 181 47.76 25.67 -24.79
C THR A 181 48.23 26.83 -23.90
N PRO A 182 48.98 26.56 -22.81
CA PRO A 182 49.72 27.62 -22.12
C PRO A 182 51.12 27.77 -22.72
N ARG A 183 51.37 28.93 -23.33
CA ARG A 183 52.71 29.40 -23.74
C ARG A 183 53.36 30.12 -22.56
N ALA A 184 54.57 29.71 -22.22
CA ALA A 184 55.38 30.20 -21.13
C ALA A 184 55.63 31.72 -21.16
N LYS A 185 55.54 32.40 -20.01
CA LYS A 185 56.59 33.31 -19.51
C LYS A 185 56.34 33.83 -18.08
N LYS A 186 57.38 33.60 -17.27
CA LYS A 186 58.06 34.53 -16.35
C LYS A 186 57.56 34.66 -14.90
N GLU A 187 58.54 34.40 -14.04
CA GLU A 187 58.63 34.52 -12.58
C GLU A 187 58.22 35.89 -12.03
N LYS A 188 57.59 35.90 -10.84
CA LYS A 188 58.05 36.66 -9.66
C LYS A 188 57.27 36.31 -8.38
N LYS A 189 57.95 35.54 -7.52
CA LYS A 189 58.17 35.71 -6.06
C LYS A 189 57.23 36.65 -5.27
N LYS A 190 56.53 36.10 -4.26
CA LYS A 190 56.49 36.47 -2.82
C LYS A 190 55.26 35.77 -2.18
N GLU A 191 55.42 34.71 -1.37
CA GLU A 191 55.82 34.66 0.07
C GLU A 191 54.78 35.22 1.05
N THR A 192 54.36 34.34 1.98
CA THR A 192 53.76 34.58 3.32
C THR A 192 52.30 35.11 3.34
N THR A 193 51.36 34.77 4.23
CA THR A 193 51.34 34.09 5.54
C THR A 193 49.95 33.48 5.80
N SER A 194 49.96 32.34 6.51
CA SER A 194 49.05 31.83 7.55
C SER A 194 47.86 32.64 8.10
N ALA A 195 46.83 31.90 8.55
CA ALA A 195 46.03 32.03 9.80
C ALA A 195 44.50 31.96 9.54
N VAL A 196 43.80 30.89 9.94
CA VAL A 196 43.27 30.58 11.29
C VAL A 196 42.02 31.40 11.67
N LYS A 197 40.88 30.69 11.69
CA LYS A 197 39.74 30.68 12.63
C LYS A 197 39.17 31.98 13.22
N ARG A 198 37.82 32.01 13.11
CA ARG A 198 36.80 32.35 14.13
C ARG A 198 36.61 33.83 14.49
N ARG A 199 35.38 34.33 14.27
CA ARG A 199 34.45 34.68 15.37
C ARG A 199 33.05 35.06 14.87
N ARG A 200 32.13 34.77 15.78
CA ARG A 200 30.67 34.95 15.82
C ARG A 200 30.23 36.39 15.54
N LYS A 201 29.04 36.56 14.95
CA LYS A 201 28.07 37.55 15.46
C LYS A 201 26.63 37.17 15.10
N ARG A 202 25.78 37.18 16.13
CA ARG A 202 24.32 37.10 16.10
C ARG A 202 23.73 38.47 15.72
N ALA A 203 22.64 38.47 14.98
CA ALA A 203 21.51 39.42 14.99
C ALA A 203 20.46 38.75 14.08
N ASP A 204 19.31 38.32 14.61
CA ASP A 204 18.13 39.15 14.89
C ASP A 204 17.51 39.67 13.59
N SER A 205 16.49 38.95 13.12
CA SER A 205 15.41 39.50 12.30
C SER A 205 14.23 38.55 12.34
N SER A 206 13.16 39.05 12.96
CA SER A 206 11.77 38.74 12.63
C SER A 206 11.55 38.73 11.12
N ASP A 207 10.68 37.85 10.64
CA ASP A 207 9.38 38.25 10.09
C ASP A 207 8.63 37.02 9.61
N GLU A 208 7.33 37.04 9.87
CA GLU A 208 6.34 36.05 9.53
C GLU A 208 5.96 36.15 8.04
N ASP A 209 5.11 35.22 7.62
CA ASP A 209 4.49 35.08 6.29
C ASP A 209 5.34 34.47 5.17
N SER A 210 5.12 33.17 4.97
CA SER A 210 5.34 32.51 3.69
C SER A 210 4.17 31.58 3.41
N GLU A 211 3.18 32.14 2.73
CA GLU A 211 2.13 31.46 2.00
C GLU A 211 2.79 30.63 0.90
N SER A 212 2.89 29.31 1.08
CA SER A 212 3.34 28.41 0.02
C SER A 212 2.12 27.85 -0.70
N GLU A 213 1.75 28.48 -1.81
CA GLU A 213 0.94 27.85 -2.85
C GLU A 213 1.71 26.62 -3.37
N VAL A 214 1.18 25.43 -3.11
CA VAL A 214 1.70 24.19 -3.69
C VAL A 214 1.06 24.01 -5.07
N GLU A 215 1.86 24.26 -6.10
CA GLU A 215 1.51 23.88 -7.46
C GLU A 215 1.35 22.36 -7.53
N VAL A 216 0.11 21.93 -7.74
CA VAL A 216 -0.28 20.57 -8.08
C VAL A 216 0.36 20.21 -9.43
N THR A 217 1.43 19.43 -9.38
CA THR A 217 1.95 18.75 -10.56
C THR A 217 1.09 17.51 -10.80
N ASP A 218 0.16 17.66 -11.73
CA ASP A 218 -0.59 16.58 -12.38
C ASP A 218 0.42 15.61 -13.00
N SER A 219 0.69 14.51 -12.30
CA SER A 219 1.42 13.38 -12.86
C SER A 219 0.42 12.54 -13.61
N SER A 220 0.22 12.91 -14.87
CA SER A 220 -0.57 12.17 -15.85
C SER A 220 -0.04 10.74 -15.94
N ASP A 221 -0.84 9.78 -15.49
CA ASP A 221 -0.66 8.35 -15.70
C ASP A 221 -0.92 8.10 -17.19
N ASP A 222 0.15 7.92 -17.97
CA ASP A 222 0.11 7.45 -19.36
C ASP A 222 -0.45 6.02 -19.39
N GLU A 223 -1.76 5.87 -19.60
CA GLU A 223 -2.37 4.62 -20.01
C GLU A 223 -2.09 4.39 -21.51
N ASP A 224 -1.11 3.53 -21.80
CA ASP A 224 -0.90 2.95 -23.12
C ASP A 224 -2.08 2.02 -23.49
N GLU A 225 -3.08 2.56 -24.19
CA GLU A 225 -4.08 1.76 -24.90
C GLU A 225 -3.48 1.16 -26.18
N ASP A 226 -3.02 -0.09 -26.12
CA ASP A 226 -2.59 -0.84 -27.30
C ASP A 226 -3.81 -1.38 -28.09
N GLU A 227 -4.02 -0.71 -29.22
CA GLU A 227 -4.87 -1.06 -30.35
C GLU A 227 -4.55 -2.46 -30.93
N VAL A 228 -5.51 -3.39 -30.89
CA VAL A 228 -5.49 -4.59 -31.76
C VAL A 228 -6.76 -4.71 -32.58
N LYS A 229 -6.74 -4.02 -33.73
CA LYS A 229 -7.73 -4.16 -34.80
C LYS A 229 -7.49 -5.46 -35.57
N ALA A 230 -8.18 -6.52 -35.17
CA ALA A 230 -8.22 -7.78 -35.91
C ALA A 230 -9.04 -7.63 -37.20
N LYS A 231 -8.40 -7.91 -38.33
CA LYS A 231 -8.99 -7.95 -39.67
C LYS A 231 -9.93 -9.16 -39.79
N ARG A 232 -11.23 -8.89 -39.94
CA ARG A 232 -12.25 -9.90 -40.26
C ARG A 232 -12.24 -10.14 -41.77
N ALA A 233 -11.63 -11.25 -42.19
CA ALA A 233 -11.73 -11.76 -43.55
C ALA A 233 -12.94 -12.69 -43.67
N LYS A 234 -13.69 -12.42 -44.74
CA LYS A 234 -14.89 -13.07 -45.23
C LYS A 234 -14.58 -14.49 -45.73
N VAL A 235 -15.27 -15.52 -45.21
CA VAL A 235 -15.48 -16.79 -45.90
C VAL A 235 -16.92 -17.23 -45.66
N GLU A 236 -17.71 -17.12 -46.71
CA GLU A 236 -19.00 -17.79 -46.91
C GLU A 236 -18.71 -19.26 -47.24
N VAL A 237 -19.34 -20.21 -46.55
CA VAL A 237 -19.73 -21.51 -47.13
C VAL A 237 -21.05 -21.95 -46.48
N GLU A 238 -22.03 -22.20 -47.33
CA GLU A 238 -23.38 -22.70 -47.06
C GLU A 238 -23.41 -24.19 -46.67
N SER A 239 -24.62 -24.70 -46.39
CA SER A 239 -25.08 -26.09 -46.25
C SER A 239 -24.95 -26.71 -44.85
N ASP A 240 -25.91 -27.48 -44.32
CA ASP A 240 -27.29 -27.78 -44.69
C ASP A 240 -27.97 -28.45 -43.47
N ALA A 241 -29.28 -28.57 -43.54
CA ALA A 241 -30.22 -29.01 -42.51
C ALA A 241 -30.02 -30.42 -41.91
N SER A 242 -30.47 -30.59 -40.65
CA SER A 242 -31.32 -31.69 -40.11
C SER A 242 -31.16 -31.75 -38.58
N SER A 243 -32.10 -31.21 -37.79
CA SER A 243 -33.38 -31.80 -37.32
C SER A 243 -33.26 -32.78 -36.15
N SER A 244 -34.18 -32.59 -35.19
CA SER A 244 -34.59 -33.45 -34.06
C SER A 244 -33.87 -33.19 -32.72
N SER A 245 -34.50 -33.14 -31.54
CA SER A 245 -35.85 -32.81 -31.05
C SER A 245 -35.85 -33.15 -29.54
N SER A 246 -36.72 -32.49 -28.76
CA SER A 246 -37.27 -32.90 -27.43
C SER A 246 -36.30 -32.86 -26.22
N SER A 247 -36.67 -32.45 -25.01
CA SER A 247 -37.98 -32.17 -24.39
C SER A 247 -37.82 -31.49 -23.01
N SER A 248 -38.64 -30.46 -22.78
CA SER A 248 -39.43 -30.10 -21.58
C SER A 248 -39.12 -30.66 -20.17
N SER A 249 -39.04 -29.74 -19.20
CA SER A 249 -39.87 -29.64 -17.95
C SER A 249 -39.29 -28.47 -17.13
N SER A 250 -39.94 -27.36 -16.77
CA SER A 250 -41.29 -27.01 -16.28
C SER A 250 -41.65 -27.65 -14.94
N SER A 251 -41.32 -26.94 -13.86
CA SER A 251 -41.99 -27.05 -12.57
C SER A 251 -41.98 -25.67 -11.92
N ASP A 252 -43.11 -24.99 -12.08
CA ASP A 252 -43.59 -23.92 -11.24
C ASP A 252 -43.68 -24.41 -9.78
N ASP A 253 -43.17 -23.62 -8.83
CA ASP A 253 -43.47 -23.79 -7.41
C ASP A 253 -43.96 -22.43 -6.88
N ASP A 254 -45.28 -22.34 -6.80
CA ASP A 254 -46.08 -21.25 -6.26
C ASP A 254 -46.27 -21.53 -4.76
N GLY A 255 -45.58 -20.75 -3.92
CA GLY A 255 -45.64 -20.84 -2.47
C GLY A 255 -46.05 -19.51 -1.87
N SER A 256 -47.36 -19.32 -1.79
CA SER A 256 -48.02 -18.26 -1.02
C SER A 256 -47.93 -18.56 0.48
N ASP A 257 -47.50 -17.58 1.30
CA ASP A 257 -47.76 -17.52 2.75
C ASP A 257 -47.73 -16.00 3.12
N ASP A 258 -48.86 -15.29 3.31
CA ASP A 258 -49.77 -15.38 4.47
C ASP A 258 -48.95 -15.14 5.76
N GLY A 259 -48.88 -13.93 6.32
CA GLY A 259 -49.90 -13.36 7.19
C GLY A 259 -49.26 -12.98 8.55
N SER A 260 -49.89 -12.07 9.31
CA SER A 260 -49.51 -11.48 10.62
C SER A 260 -48.39 -10.41 10.56
N ASP A 261 -48.63 -9.09 10.65
CA ASP A 261 -49.54 -8.28 11.50
C ASP A 261 -49.48 -8.64 12.99
N ASP A 262 -49.43 -7.59 13.83
CA ASP A 262 -49.37 -7.56 15.31
C ASP A 262 -47.95 -7.49 15.94
N ASP A 263 -47.53 -6.31 16.40
CA ASP A 263 -47.68 -5.95 17.83
C ASP A 263 -47.17 -4.51 18.10
N GLU A 264 -48.10 -3.62 18.43
CA GLU A 264 -47.82 -2.32 19.04
C GLU A 264 -47.40 -2.51 20.51
N GLY A 265 -46.10 -2.45 20.77
CA GLY A 265 -45.55 -2.46 22.13
C GLY A 265 -45.15 -1.06 22.63
N ALA A 266 -46.11 -0.17 22.85
CA ALA A 266 -45.88 1.03 23.65
C ALA A 266 -45.69 0.65 25.13
N SER A 267 -44.53 0.96 25.71
CA SER A 267 -44.43 1.12 27.16
C SER A 267 -43.48 2.26 27.52
N ALA A 268 -44.10 3.36 27.92
CA ALA A 268 -43.48 4.38 28.74
C ALA A 268 -43.43 3.88 30.18
N THR A 269 -42.29 4.03 30.88
CA THR A 269 -42.26 4.30 32.34
C THR A 269 -40.83 4.65 32.81
N GLY A 270 -40.72 5.78 33.52
CA GLY A 270 -39.82 5.99 34.67
C GLY A 270 -38.33 6.21 34.35
N GLY A 271 -37.61 7.19 34.90
CA GLY A 271 -37.78 7.89 36.17
C GLY A 271 -36.56 7.63 37.07
N GLY A 272 -35.96 8.69 37.62
CA GLY A 272 -34.90 8.67 38.65
C GLY A 272 -33.51 9.00 38.09
N SER A 273 -32.93 10.19 38.29
CA SER A 273 -32.47 10.86 39.54
C SER A 273 -31.26 10.19 40.19
N ASP A 274 -30.45 11.04 40.84
CA ASP A 274 -29.30 10.75 41.72
C ASP A 274 -27.95 11.00 40.99
N ASP A 275 -27.42 12.22 40.96
CA ASP A 275 -26.83 12.97 42.10
C ASP A 275 -25.94 12.08 42.97
N ALA A 276 -24.64 12.07 42.65
CA ALA A 276 -23.58 11.76 43.60
C ALA A 276 -22.30 12.50 43.20
N ASP A 277 -22.23 13.74 43.66
CA ASP A 277 -21.01 14.34 44.20
C ASP A 277 -20.16 13.29 44.93
N MET A 278 -18.89 13.15 44.58
CA MET A 278 -17.92 12.61 45.53
C MET A 278 -16.57 13.31 45.38
N GLU A 279 -16.16 13.82 46.52
CA GLU A 279 -15.15 14.82 46.78
C GLU A 279 -13.72 14.35 46.52
N ASP A 280 -12.90 15.33 46.15
CA ASP A 280 -11.60 15.66 46.73
C ASP A 280 -10.92 14.61 47.62
N SER A 281 -9.73 14.16 47.19
CA SER A 281 -8.71 13.75 48.13
C SER A 281 -7.31 14.04 47.57
N GLU A 282 -6.77 15.19 47.98
CA GLU A 282 -5.34 15.48 48.00
C GLU A 282 -4.57 14.40 48.77
N GLY A 283 -3.50 13.88 48.16
CA GLY A 283 -2.61 12.91 48.76
C GLY A 283 -1.15 13.25 48.48
N ALA A 284 -0.59 14.17 49.27
CA ALA A 284 0.84 14.44 49.31
C ALA A 284 1.61 13.22 49.87
N GLY A 285 2.68 12.82 49.20
CA GLY A 285 3.57 11.74 49.64
C GLY A 285 5.00 11.98 49.20
N ALA A 286 5.73 12.79 49.98
CA ALA A 286 7.17 12.91 49.90
C ALA A 286 7.84 11.60 50.37
N GLY A 287 8.75 11.07 49.57
CA GLY A 287 9.57 9.90 49.92
C GLY A 287 10.98 10.07 49.38
N ALA A 288 11.88 10.53 50.25
CA ALA A 288 13.31 10.60 50.01
C ALA A 288 13.92 9.19 49.89
N GLY A 289 14.89 9.01 49.00
CA GLY A 289 15.69 7.80 48.94
C GLY A 289 16.65 7.75 47.76
N ALA A 290 17.85 8.34 47.93
CA ALA A 290 19.15 7.85 47.48
C ALA A 290 20.23 8.91 47.75
#